data_AF-A0A7J0CSB2-F1
#
_entry.id   AF-A0A7J0CSB2-F1
#
_cell.length_a   1.000
_cell.length_b   1.000
_cell.length_c   1.000
_cell.angle_alpha   90.00
_cell.angle_beta   90.00
_cell.angle_gamma   90.00
#
_symmetry.space_group_name_H-M   'P 1'
#
loop_
_entity.id
_entity.type
_entity.pdbx_description
1 polymer ?
#
loop_
_entity_poly.entity_id
_entity_poly.type
_entity_poly.pdbx_seq_one_letter_code
_entity_poly.pdbx_strand_id
1 'polypeptide(L)'
;MWENPATRAPLLAVLRSALTHEAAAKVLRGFVLRRLLDRIAADLDVPDATFRAELAASHMIGIAMLRYVIRAEPLASADPEDIIAMVAPTLQRYLTES
;
A
#
# COMPACT_ATOMS: atom_id res chain seq x y z
N MET A 1 -6.90 7.47 -1.63
CA MET A 1 -5.58 8.07 -1.32
C MET A 1 -4.69 8.18 -2.56
N TRP A 2 -4.50 7.12 -3.34
CA TRP A 2 -3.62 7.14 -4.52
C TRP A 2 -4.16 7.93 -5.72
N GLU A 3 -5.47 7.94 -5.90
CA GLU A 3 -6.11 8.67 -7.02
C GLU A 3 -6.23 10.17 -6.78
N ASN A 4 -6.12 10.62 -5.52
CA ASN A 4 -6.13 12.05 -5.21
C ASN A 4 -4.70 12.63 -5.44
N PRO A 5 -4.52 13.57 -6.40
CA PRO A 5 -3.21 14.11 -6.74
C PRO A 5 -2.53 14.83 -5.56
N ALA A 6 -3.30 15.52 -4.71
CA ALA A 6 -2.79 16.28 -3.58
C ALA A 6 -2.18 15.37 -2.50
N THR A 7 -2.73 14.18 -2.29
CA THR A 7 -2.17 13.19 -1.36
C THR A 7 -1.14 12.27 -2.00
N ARG A 8 -1.23 12.02 -3.31
CA ARG A 8 -0.32 11.12 -4.04
C ARG A 8 1.12 11.63 -4.08
N ALA A 9 1.32 12.89 -4.46
CA ALA A 9 2.66 13.45 -4.64
C ALA A 9 3.56 13.34 -3.38
N PRO A 10 3.13 13.79 -2.19
CA PRO A 10 3.94 13.67 -0.97
C PRO A 10 4.17 12.21 -0.57
N LEU A 11 3.19 11.33 -0.77
CA LEU A 11 3.30 9.92 -0.41
C LEU A 11 4.33 9.19 -1.28
N LEU A 12 4.33 9.46 -2.59
CA LEU A 12 5.35 8.93 -3.50
C LEU A 12 6.75 9.49 -3.21
N ALA A 13 6.86 10.75 -2.77
CA ALA A 13 8.15 11.32 -2.39
C ALA A 13 8.76 10.60 -1.18
N VAL A 14 7.95 10.28 -0.17
CA VAL A 14 8.38 9.47 0.98
C VAL A 14 8.84 8.09 0.55
N LEU A 15 8.07 7.41 -0.32
CA LEU A 15 8.44 6.08 -0.83
C LEU A 15 9.76 6.11 -1.60
N ARG A 16 9.96 7.07 -2.50
CA ARG A 16 11.22 7.21 -3.25
C ARG A 16 12.41 7.47 -2.31
N SER A 17 12.25 8.34 -1.33
CA SER A 17 13.29 8.64 -0.34
C SER A 17 13.70 7.39 0.44
N ALA A 18 12.74 6.55 0.83
CA ALA A 18 13.01 5.29 1.50
C ALA A 18 13.73 4.24 0.61
N LEU A 19 13.61 4.32 -0.71
CA LEU A 19 14.32 3.42 -1.63
C LEU A 19 15.76 3.85 -1.88
N THR A 20 16.07 5.15 -1.75
CA THR A 20 17.40 5.70 -2.05
C THR A 20 18.22 6.01 -0.81
N HIS A 21 17.61 6.12 0.37
CA HIS A 21 18.28 6.49 1.62
C HIS A 21 17.87 5.57 2.78
N GLU A 22 18.86 4.90 3.37
CA GLU A 22 18.63 3.94 4.46
C GLU A 22 18.00 4.58 5.71
N ALA A 23 18.40 5.82 6.04
CA ALA A 23 17.81 6.55 7.17
C ALA A 23 16.31 6.84 6.96
N ALA A 24 15.91 7.23 5.75
CA ALA A 24 14.50 7.43 5.39
C ALA A 24 13.73 6.09 5.38
N ALA A 25 14.38 5.02 4.91
CA ALA A 25 13.83 3.67 4.96
C ALA A 25 13.55 3.21 6.39
N LYS A 26 14.46 3.51 7.32
CA LYS A 26 14.33 3.18 8.75
C LYS A 26 13.18 3.93 9.41
N VAL A 27 13.01 5.22 9.11
CA VAL A 27 11.87 6.02 9.61
C VAL A 27 10.54 5.51 9.05
N LEU A 28 10.49 5.23 7.74
CA LEU A 28 9.30 4.72 7.08
C LEU A 28 8.87 3.35 7.65
N ARG A 29 9.82 2.41 7.76
CA ARG A 29 9.59 1.06 8.31
C ARG A 29 9.24 1.11 9.81
N GLY A 30 9.98 1.90 10.58
CA GLY A 30 9.91 1.86 12.04
C GLY A 30 8.68 2.54 12.62
N PHE A 31 8.27 3.69 12.07
CA PHE A 31 7.28 4.54 12.74
C PHE A 31 5.97 4.68 11.97
N VAL A 32 6.05 4.83 10.64
CA VAL A 32 4.88 5.13 9.82
C VAL A 32 4.12 3.87 9.45
N LEU A 33 4.81 2.89 8.85
CA LEU A 33 4.21 1.59 8.51
C LEU A 33 3.70 0.89 9.76
N ARG A 34 4.53 0.79 10.81
CA ARG A 34 4.17 0.09 12.03
C ARG A 34 2.90 0.65 12.69
N ARG A 35 2.82 1.97 12.90
CA ARG A 35 1.62 2.59 13.50
C ARG A 35 0.36 2.45 12.65
N LEU A 36 0.49 2.55 11.32
CA LEU A 36 -0.64 2.34 10.42
C LEU A 36 -1.12 0.89 10.45
N LEU A 37 -0.19 -0.06 10.39
CA LEU A 37 -0.46 -1.49 10.42
C LEU A 37 -1.04 -1.93 11.76
N ASP A 38 -0.50 -1.45 12.88
CA ASP A 38 -1.01 -1.73 14.22
C ASP A 38 -2.45 -1.23 14.37
N ARG A 39 -2.76 -0.04 13.82
CA ARG A 39 -4.12 0.51 13.82
C ARG A 39 -5.07 -0.32 12.95
N ILE A 40 -4.64 -0.68 11.74
CA ILE A 40 -5.45 -1.52 10.86
C ILE A 40 -5.72 -2.86 11.54
N ALA A 41 -4.67 -3.52 12.03
CA ALA A 41 -4.75 -4.83 12.69
C ALA A 41 -5.63 -4.81 13.95
N ALA A 42 -5.64 -3.72 14.72
CA ALA A 42 -6.51 -3.58 15.89
C ALA A 42 -8.00 -3.58 15.55
N ASP A 43 -8.36 -3.17 14.33
CA ASP A 43 -9.74 -3.14 13.84
C ASP A 43 -10.14 -4.42 13.08
N LEU A 44 -9.21 -5.37 12.87
CA LEU A 44 -9.47 -6.62 12.15
C LEU A 44 -9.80 -7.76 13.12
N ASP A 45 -11.00 -8.31 13.00
CA ASP A 45 -11.42 -9.52 13.72
C ASP A 45 -11.05 -10.80 12.96
N VAL A 46 -9.73 -11.01 12.77
CA VAL A 46 -9.21 -12.16 12.03
C VAL A 46 -7.90 -12.70 12.62
N PRO A 47 -7.57 -14.00 12.42
CA PRO A 47 -6.27 -14.55 12.81
C PRO A 47 -5.13 -13.83 12.11
N ASP A 48 -3.98 -13.68 12.78
CA ASP A 48 -2.76 -13.07 12.22
C ASP A 48 -2.97 -11.65 11.63
N ALA A 49 -3.85 -10.86 12.23
CA ALA A 49 -4.28 -9.53 11.76
C ALA A 49 -3.12 -8.62 11.31
N THR A 50 -2.01 -8.58 12.06
CA THR A 50 -0.82 -7.80 11.69
C THR A 50 -0.19 -8.26 10.38
N PHE A 51 0.07 -9.57 10.24
CA PHE A 51 0.68 -10.14 9.04
C PHE A 51 -0.22 -9.94 7.81
N ARG A 52 -1.53 -10.06 8.01
CA ARG A 52 -2.52 -9.85 6.96
C ARG A 52 -2.65 -8.39 6.53
N ALA A 53 -2.59 -7.46 7.50
CA ALA A 53 -2.49 -6.04 7.21
C ALA A 53 -1.19 -5.71 6.43
N GLU A 54 -0.07 -6.36 6.77
CA GLU A 54 1.20 -6.23 6.03
C GLU A 54 1.06 -6.71 4.58
N LEU A 55 0.41 -7.84 4.34
CA LEU A 55 0.14 -8.34 2.99
C LEU A 55 -0.72 -7.35 2.19
N ALA A 56 -1.82 -6.85 2.77
CA ALA A 56 -2.67 -5.86 2.13
C ALA A 56 -1.90 -4.57 1.79
N ALA A 57 -1.12 -4.05 2.75
CA ALA A 57 -0.29 -2.86 2.53
C ALA A 57 0.76 -3.09 1.44
N SER A 58 1.44 -4.25 1.44
CA SER A 58 2.45 -4.60 0.44
C SER A 58 1.87 -4.60 -0.98
N HIS A 59 0.66 -5.16 -1.14
CA HIS A 59 -0.02 -5.26 -2.41
C HIS A 59 -0.37 -3.85 -2.95
N MET A 60 -0.93 -2.99 -2.09
CA MET A 60 -1.25 -1.61 -2.44
C MET A 60 0.00 -0.79 -2.81
N ILE A 61 1.07 -0.91 -2.03
CA ILE A 61 2.34 -0.20 -2.30
C ILE A 61 2.94 -0.68 -3.62
N GLY A 62 2.92 -1.99 -3.90
CA GLY A 62 3.41 -2.56 -5.15
C GLY A 62 2.68 -1.98 -6.38
N ILE A 63 1.35 -1.91 -6.33
CA ILE A 63 0.55 -1.29 -7.39
C ILE A 63 0.92 0.19 -7.54
N ALA A 64 1.01 0.94 -6.45
CA ALA A 64 1.35 2.36 -6.50
C ALA A 64 2.75 2.59 -7.10
N MET A 65 3.73 1.75 -6.77
CA MET A 65 5.06 1.78 -7.35
C MET A 65 5.03 1.51 -8.85
N LEU A 66 4.36 0.43 -9.28
CA LEU A 66 4.28 0.07 -10.69
C LEU A 66 3.52 1.11 -11.52
N ARG A 67 2.39 1.61 -11.01
CA ARG A 67 1.53 2.56 -11.72
C ARG A 67 2.12 3.97 -11.77
N TYR A 68 2.66 4.49 -10.67
CA TYR A 68 3.01 5.91 -10.58
C TYR A 68 4.50 6.22 -10.63
N VAL A 69 5.36 5.28 -10.22
CA VAL A 69 6.81 5.50 -10.18
C VAL A 69 7.46 4.86 -11.40
N ILE A 70 7.27 3.56 -11.58
CA ILE A 70 7.83 2.80 -12.70
C ILE A 70 7.05 3.09 -13.99
N ARG A 71 5.74 3.35 -13.87
CA ARG A 71 4.81 3.58 -14.99
C ARG A 71 4.79 2.41 -15.97
N ALA A 72 4.65 1.20 -15.44
CA ALA A 72 4.58 -0.03 -16.22
C ALA A 72 3.22 -0.16 -16.92
N GLU A 73 3.22 -0.42 -18.23
CA GLU A 73 1.98 -0.65 -18.99
C GLU A 73 1.56 -2.14 -19.01
N PRO A 74 0.26 -2.45 -19.05
CA PRO A 74 -0.88 -1.52 -19.17
C PRO A 74 -1.34 -0.90 -17.82
N LEU A 75 -0.67 -1.24 -16.71
CA LEU A 75 -1.10 -0.84 -15.37
C LEU A 75 -1.02 0.67 -15.12
N ALA A 76 -0.12 1.38 -15.80
CA ALA A 76 0.04 2.83 -15.65
C ALA A 76 -1.14 3.60 -16.23
N SER A 77 -1.69 3.13 -17.36
CA SER A 77 -2.79 3.79 -18.07
C SER A 77 -4.18 3.19 -17.80
N ALA A 78 -4.26 2.01 -17.17
CA ALA A 78 -5.53 1.36 -16.85
C ALA A 78 -6.51 2.27 -16.09
N ASP A 79 -7.81 2.08 -16.27
CA ASP A 79 -8.83 2.74 -15.45
C ASP A 79 -8.66 2.30 -13.98
N PRO A 80 -8.65 3.22 -12.99
CA PRO A 80 -8.66 2.85 -11.59
C PRO A 80 -9.74 1.82 -11.23
N GLU A 81 -10.93 1.88 -11.84
CA GLU A 81 -12.02 0.94 -11.56
C GLU A 81 -11.70 -0.49 -12.01
N ASP A 82 -10.99 -0.65 -13.12
CA ASP A 82 -10.53 -1.99 -13.58
C ASP A 82 -9.54 -2.60 -12.57
N ILE A 83 -8.67 -1.77 -12.00
CA ILE A 83 -7.72 -2.21 -10.96
C ILE A 83 -8.49 -2.57 -9.67
N ILE A 84 -9.44 -1.73 -9.26
CA ILE A 84 -10.26 -1.97 -8.07
C ILE A 84 -11.01 -3.29 -8.20
N ALA A 85 -11.67 -3.53 -9.34
CA ALA A 85 -12.41 -4.76 -9.60
C ALA A 85 -11.54 -6.03 -9.47
N MET A 86 -10.28 -5.95 -9.91
CA MET A 86 -9.34 -7.07 -9.82
C MET A 86 -8.73 -7.25 -8.43
N VAL A 87 -8.45 -6.15 -7.72
CA VAL A 87 -7.62 -6.16 -6.50
C VAL A 87 -8.47 -6.23 -5.24
N ALA A 88 -9.68 -5.64 -5.24
CA ALA A 88 -10.55 -5.60 -4.06
C ALA A 88 -10.84 -6.99 -3.49
N PRO A 89 -11.15 -8.05 -4.28
CA PRO A 89 -11.36 -9.39 -3.72
C PRO A 89 -10.12 -9.95 -3.01
N THR A 90 -8.93 -9.66 -3.52
CA THR A 90 -7.67 -10.10 -2.91
C THR A 90 -7.42 -9.39 -1.57
N LEU A 91 -7.69 -8.09 -1.50
CA LEU A 91 -7.61 -7.33 -0.25
C LEU A 91 -8.67 -7.78 0.75
N GLN A 92 -9.89 -8.06 0.28
CA GLN A 92 -10.97 -8.59 1.11
C GLN A 92 -10.57 -9.92 1.74
N ARG A 93 -9.97 -10.84 0.97
CA ARG A 93 -9.42 -12.09 1.51
C ARG A 93 -8.39 -11.82 2.60
N TYR A 94 -7.47 -10.89 2.40
CA TYR A 94 -6.51 -10.53 3.44
C TYR A 94 -7.16 -9.91 4.66
N LEU A 95 -8.26 -9.17 4.54
CA LEU A 95 -8.76 -8.38 5.67
C LEU A 95 -9.95 -9.03 6.39
N THR A 96 -10.69 -9.95 5.77
CA THR A 96 -11.97 -10.41 6.35
C THR A 96 -12.24 -11.90 6.33
N GLU A 97 -11.52 -12.69 5.53
CA GLU A 97 -11.76 -14.14 5.52
C GLU A 97 -11.13 -14.80 6.75
N SER A 98 -11.82 -15.71 7.43
CA SER A 98 -11.33 -16.37 8.65
C SER A 98 -10.43 -17.57 8.36
#